data_AF-A0A1Y3W7W5-F1
#
_entry.id   AF-A0A1Y3W7W5-F1
#
_cell.length_a   1.000
_cell.length_b   1.000
_cell.length_c   1.000
_cell.angle_alpha   90.00
_cell.angle_beta   90.00
_cell.angle_gamma   90.00
#
_symmetry.space_group_name_H-M   'P 1'
#
loop_
_entity.id
_entity.type
_entity.pdbx_description
1 polymer ?
#
loop_
_entity_poly.entity_id
_entity_poly.type
_entity_poly.pdbx_seq_one_letter_code
_entity_poly.pdbx_strand_id
1 'polypeptide(L)'
;MSKKNVDLVTNIVGKSEKLFPKGLKPRGLATPKFLVGCLGFFDANIWRDVCIDDERGDVRSKYTAWQMANYKSYCKRRVGMLGNFLAPARIKAAQLIKDDMRICDEIKSICTEGATPRECEAAGKKLNILYQKHTEILSKLIELEKSIKTCEYTLKKELEAVAEEFKTRFATYSHGMRLKEVSVEQFPEMSYSNVFDDYRQTYDNDDVMLTNYIKEGKKYV
;
A
#
# COMPACT_ATOMS: atom_id res chain seq x y z
N MET A 1 -4.75 -9.21 12.83
CA MET A 1 -3.41 -8.87 12.31
C MET A 1 -2.39 -9.78 12.97
N SER A 2 -1.79 -10.70 12.22
CA SER A 2 -0.75 -11.59 12.74
C SER A 2 0.51 -10.77 13.03
N LYS A 3 0.92 -10.69 14.31
CA LYS A 3 2.14 -9.97 14.78
C LYS A 3 3.38 -10.30 13.95
N LYS A 4 3.48 -11.53 13.43
CA LYS A 4 4.63 -12.04 12.67
C LYS A 4 4.98 -11.22 11.41
N ASN A 5 3.99 -10.67 10.70
CA ASN A 5 4.27 -9.92 9.47
C ASN A 5 4.72 -8.48 9.75
N VAL A 6 4.30 -7.91 10.89
CA VAL A 6 4.73 -6.57 11.31
C VAL A 6 6.18 -6.61 11.79
N ASP A 7 6.55 -7.66 12.52
CA ASP A 7 7.90 -7.83 13.10
C ASP A 7 9.00 -8.03 12.02
N LEU A 8 8.67 -8.56 10.84
CA LEU A 8 9.66 -8.86 9.80
C LEU A 8 10.15 -7.60 9.06
N VAL A 9 9.24 -6.69 8.72
CA VAL A 9 9.59 -5.42 8.05
C VAL A 9 10.44 -4.54 8.98
N THR A 10 10.13 -4.57 10.28
CA THR A 10 10.93 -3.94 11.34
C THR A 10 12.35 -4.44 11.42
N ASN A 11 12.56 -5.75 11.31
CA ASN A 11 13.89 -6.33 11.39
C ASN A 11 14.73 -6.04 10.14
N ILE A 12 14.07 -5.80 8.99
CA ILE A 12 14.76 -5.52 7.72
C ILE A 12 15.04 -4.02 7.53
N VAL A 13 14.19 -3.13 8.04
CA VAL A 13 14.25 -1.66 7.88
C VAL A 13 14.75 -0.93 9.14
N GLY A 14 14.93 -1.63 10.27
CA GLY A 14 15.61 -1.10 11.46
C GLY A 14 14.78 -0.15 12.35
N LYS A 15 13.50 0.11 12.03
CA LYS A 15 12.61 0.91 12.87
C LYS A 15 11.21 0.32 12.97
N SER A 16 10.72 0.19 14.21
CA SER A 16 9.33 -0.12 14.53
C SER A 16 8.45 1.09 14.39
N GLU A 17 8.39 1.65 13.19
CA GLU A 17 7.27 2.50 12.85
C GLU A 17 6.12 1.58 12.50
N LYS A 18 5.14 1.51 13.40
CA LYS A 18 3.82 0.98 13.03
C LYS A 18 3.44 1.71 11.74
N LEU A 19 3.33 0.96 10.64
CA LEU A 19 2.97 1.43 9.30
C LEU A 19 1.87 2.50 9.36
N PHE A 20 0.97 2.33 10.33
CA PHE A 20 -0.12 3.21 10.63
C PHE A 20 -0.17 3.53 12.13
N PRO A 21 -0.01 4.79 12.56
CA PRO A 21 -0.31 5.15 13.93
C PRO A 21 -1.78 4.83 14.20
N LYS A 22 -2.06 4.01 15.22
CA LYS A 22 -3.41 3.77 15.72
C LYS A 22 -4.03 5.13 16.04
N GLY A 23 -5.05 5.55 15.28
CA GLY A 23 -5.81 6.76 15.58
C GLY A 23 -5.77 7.88 14.54
N LEU A 24 -5.14 7.70 13.36
CA LEU A 24 -5.30 8.65 12.26
C LEU A 24 -6.68 8.45 11.61
N LYS A 25 -7.74 8.91 12.29
CA LYS A 25 -9.08 8.98 11.72
C LYS A 25 -9.15 10.16 10.75
N PRO A 26 -9.79 10.00 9.59
CA PRO A 26 -10.01 11.13 8.69
C PRO A 26 -10.89 12.16 9.39
N ARG A 27 -10.68 13.44 9.04
CA ARG A 27 -11.55 14.52 9.50
C ARG A 27 -12.97 14.29 9.00
N GLY A 28 -13.96 14.65 9.83
CA GLY A 28 -15.38 14.52 9.50
C GLY A 28 -16.05 13.22 9.95
N LEU A 29 -15.30 12.13 10.18
CA LEU A 29 -15.86 10.89 10.75
C LEU A 29 -16.04 10.91 12.28
N ALA A 30 -15.48 11.92 12.96
CA ALA A 30 -15.61 12.08 14.41
C ALA A 30 -17.01 12.59 14.83
N THR A 31 -17.74 13.25 13.94
CA THR A 31 -19.05 13.82 14.25
C THR A 31 -20.06 12.70 14.55
N PRO A 32 -20.81 12.73 15.67
CA PRO A 32 -21.87 11.78 15.96
C PRO A 32 -22.93 11.69 14.85
N LYS A 33 -23.44 10.49 14.57
CA LYS A 33 -24.44 10.26 13.48
C LYS A 33 -25.71 11.10 13.67
N PHE A 34 -26.19 11.26 14.89
CA PHE A 34 -27.35 12.10 15.20
C PHE A 34 -27.16 13.54 14.69
N LEU A 35 -26.00 14.16 14.97
CA LEU A 35 -25.71 15.52 14.50
C LEU A 35 -25.61 15.60 12.97
N VAL A 36 -25.07 14.56 12.32
CA VAL A 36 -25.03 14.47 10.85
C VAL A 36 -26.44 14.41 10.26
N GLY A 37 -27.36 13.66 10.90
CA GLY A 37 -28.77 13.63 10.51
C GLY A 37 -29.44 14.99 10.70
N CYS A 38 -29.28 15.62 11.87
CA CYS A 38 -29.80 16.96 12.11
C CYS A 38 -29.30 17.96 11.06
N LEU A 39 -27.99 17.97 10.76
CA LEU A 39 -27.42 18.82 9.71
C LEU A 39 -28.14 18.63 8.36
N GLY A 40 -28.38 17.37 7.95
CA GLY A 40 -29.15 17.10 6.73
C GLY A 40 -30.57 17.66 6.77
N PHE A 41 -31.25 17.55 7.92
CA PHE A 41 -32.59 18.11 8.11
C PHE A 41 -32.59 19.64 7.98
N PHE A 42 -31.67 20.33 8.68
CA PHE A 42 -31.55 21.79 8.63
C PHE A 42 -31.18 22.27 7.22
N ASP A 43 -30.21 21.62 6.58
CA ASP A 43 -29.73 21.98 5.24
C ASP A 43 -30.87 21.91 4.21
N ALA A 44 -31.74 20.89 4.24
CA ALA A 44 -32.86 20.77 3.29
C ALA A 44 -34.10 21.60 3.67
N ASN A 45 -34.53 21.56 4.94
CA ASN A 45 -35.85 22.05 5.31
C ASN A 45 -35.85 23.50 5.80
N ILE A 46 -34.70 23.99 6.28
CA ILE A 46 -34.59 25.33 6.87
C ILE A 46 -33.72 26.23 5.98
N TRP A 47 -32.50 25.80 5.65
CA TRP A 47 -31.58 26.60 4.86
C TRP A 47 -31.78 26.45 3.34
N ARG A 48 -32.37 25.34 2.90
CA ARG A 48 -32.56 25.00 1.47
C ARG A 48 -31.24 25.03 0.67
N ASP A 49 -30.16 24.62 1.33
CA ASP A 49 -28.78 24.68 0.85
C ASP A 49 -28.35 23.37 0.15
N VAL A 50 -29.33 22.52 -0.23
CA VAL A 50 -29.11 21.20 -0.83
C VAL A 50 -29.94 21.01 -2.08
N CYS A 51 -29.30 20.50 -3.12
CA CYS A 51 -29.97 20.07 -4.34
C CYS A 51 -29.82 18.56 -4.51
N ILE A 52 -30.92 17.90 -4.86
CA ILE A 52 -30.89 16.53 -5.36
C ILE A 52 -30.78 16.64 -6.88
N ASP A 53 -29.80 15.96 -7.45
CA ASP A 53 -29.67 15.85 -8.90
C ASP A 53 -30.71 14.85 -9.40
N ASP A 54 -31.76 15.33 -10.08
CA ASP A 54 -32.89 14.49 -10.52
C ASP A 54 -32.49 13.41 -11.54
N GLU A 55 -31.36 13.58 -12.24
CA GLU A 55 -30.88 12.60 -13.23
C GLU A 55 -30.04 11.47 -12.60
N ARG A 56 -29.34 11.75 -11.51
CA ARG A 56 -28.39 10.80 -10.87
C ARG A 56 -28.81 10.34 -9.48
N GLY A 57 -29.78 11.03 -8.86
CA GLY A 57 -30.17 10.82 -7.46
C GLY A 57 -29.14 11.35 -6.45
N ASP A 58 -28.07 11.99 -6.91
CA ASP A 58 -26.94 12.45 -6.10
C ASP A 58 -27.31 13.67 -5.25
N VAL A 59 -26.87 13.66 -3.99
CA VAL A 59 -27.05 14.78 -3.06
C VAL A 59 -25.88 15.76 -3.18
N ARG A 60 -26.11 16.90 -3.82
CA ARG A 60 -25.13 18.00 -3.87
C ARG A 60 -25.35 18.94 -2.70
N SER A 61 -24.45 18.88 -1.73
CA SER A 61 -24.40 19.83 -0.62
C SER A 61 -22.96 20.22 -0.29
N LYS A 62 -22.80 21.34 0.42
CA LYS A 62 -21.49 21.75 0.95
C LYS A 62 -20.91 20.67 1.87
N TYR A 63 -21.77 19.97 2.62
CA TYR A 63 -21.38 18.86 3.47
C TYR A 63 -20.78 17.70 2.66
N THR A 64 -21.47 17.21 1.63
CA THR A 64 -21.00 16.06 0.84
C THR A 64 -19.69 16.38 0.12
N ALA A 65 -19.59 17.58 -0.47
CA ALA A 65 -18.36 18.08 -1.10
C ALA A 65 -17.18 18.15 -0.10
N TRP A 66 -17.42 18.68 1.10
CA TRP A 66 -16.39 18.82 2.12
C TRP A 66 -15.88 17.47 2.63
N GLN A 67 -16.77 16.50 2.86
CA GLN A 67 -16.36 15.16 3.27
C GLN A 67 -15.60 14.41 2.16
N MET A 68 -16.01 14.60 0.90
CA MET A 68 -15.29 14.04 -0.24
C MET A 68 -13.86 14.59 -0.33
N ALA A 69 -13.69 15.89 -0.08
CA ALA A 69 -12.37 16.53 0.01
C ALA A 69 -11.55 16.00 1.21
N ASN A 70 -12.17 15.81 2.37
CA ASN A 70 -11.52 15.21 3.55
C ASN A 70 -11.01 13.79 3.25
N TYR A 71 -11.80 12.97 2.58
CA TYR A 71 -11.39 11.63 2.16
C TYR A 71 -10.23 11.65 1.17
N LYS A 72 -10.29 12.49 0.13
CA LYS A 72 -9.19 12.64 -0.83
C LYS A 72 -7.89 13.08 -0.15
N SER A 73 -7.98 14.06 0.75
CA SER A 73 -6.82 14.53 1.54
C SER A 73 -6.25 13.42 2.42
N TYR A 74 -7.12 12.64 3.06
CA TYR A 74 -6.73 11.48 3.85
C TYR A 74 -5.99 10.44 2.99
N CYS A 75 -6.56 10.04 1.85
CA CYS A 75 -5.94 9.08 0.93
C CYS A 75 -4.55 9.55 0.51
N LYS A 76 -4.41 10.81 0.06
CA LYS A 76 -3.12 11.39 -0.34
C LYS A 76 -2.08 11.31 0.78
N ARG A 77 -2.47 11.64 2.01
CA ARG A 77 -1.56 11.56 3.16
C ARG A 77 -1.16 10.11 3.46
N ARG A 78 -2.09 9.17 3.44
CA ARG A 78 -1.82 7.75 3.73
C ARG A 78 -0.90 7.12 2.69
N VAL A 79 -1.17 7.36 1.42
CA VAL A 79 -0.35 6.86 0.32
C VAL A 79 1.05 7.49 0.33
N GLY A 80 1.16 8.79 0.64
CA GLY A 80 2.46 9.44 0.82
C GLY A 80 3.28 8.83 1.97
N MET A 81 2.65 8.53 3.10
CA MET A 81 3.31 7.82 4.21
C MET A 81 3.74 6.40 3.80
N LEU A 82 2.93 5.69 3.03
CA LEU A 82 3.30 4.37 2.49
C LEU A 82 4.54 4.45 1.58
N GLY A 83 4.60 5.44 0.70
CA GLY A 83 5.76 5.68 -0.16
C GLY A 83 7.03 5.89 0.65
N ASN A 84 7.00 6.79 1.63
CA ASN A 84 8.13 7.05 2.53
C ASN A 84 8.53 5.81 3.34
N PHE A 85 7.56 5.04 3.81
CA PHE A 85 7.82 3.82 4.59
C PHE A 85 8.48 2.71 3.75
N LEU A 86 8.08 2.55 2.49
CA LEU A 86 8.58 1.49 1.61
C LEU A 86 9.86 1.88 0.86
N ALA A 87 10.20 3.17 0.78
CA ALA A 87 11.42 3.62 0.09
C ALA A 87 12.71 2.93 0.60
N PRO A 88 12.96 2.77 1.92
CA PRO A 88 14.13 2.04 2.41
C PRO A 88 14.15 0.56 1.97
N ALA A 89 12.98 -0.08 1.93
CA ALA A 89 12.86 -1.48 1.49
C ALA A 89 13.26 -1.63 0.02
N ARG A 90 12.85 -0.68 -0.85
CA ARG A 90 13.23 -0.64 -2.26
C ARG A 90 14.72 -0.37 -2.47
N ILE A 91 15.28 0.59 -1.72
CA ILE A 91 16.73 0.87 -1.73
C ILE A 91 17.52 -0.39 -1.34
N LYS A 92 17.09 -1.09 -0.29
CA LYS A 92 17.73 -2.33 0.16
C LYS A 92 17.60 -3.45 -0.88
N ALA A 93 16.45 -3.57 -1.54
CA ALA A 93 16.27 -4.53 -2.63
C ALA A 93 17.24 -4.25 -3.79
N ALA A 94 17.38 -2.99 -4.21
CA ALA A 94 18.32 -2.59 -5.25
C ALA A 94 19.79 -2.88 -4.88
N GLN A 95 20.16 -2.71 -3.61
CA GLN A 95 21.50 -3.07 -3.11
C GLN A 95 21.72 -4.59 -3.16
N LEU A 96 20.78 -5.37 -2.65
CA LEU A 96 20.84 -6.84 -2.67
C LEU A 96 20.94 -7.39 -4.10
N ILE A 97 20.21 -6.82 -5.06
CA ILE A 97 20.32 -7.19 -6.48
C ILE A 97 21.74 -6.95 -7.01
N LYS A 98 22.34 -5.80 -6.69
CA LYS A 98 23.73 -5.49 -7.13
C LYS A 98 24.75 -6.45 -6.52
N ASP A 99 24.58 -6.80 -5.24
CA ASP A 99 25.47 -7.74 -4.57
C ASP A 99 25.33 -9.16 -5.15
N ASP A 100 24.10 -9.57 -5.47
CA ASP A 100 23.84 -10.88 -6.06
C ASP A 100 24.37 -10.99 -7.51
N MET A 101 24.25 -9.92 -8.31
CA MET A 101 24.90 -9.85 -9.63
C MET A 101 26.41 -10.06 -9.54
N ARG A 102 27.10 -9.46 -8.56
CA ARG A 102 28.54 -9.66 -8.34
C ARG A 102 28.87 -11.11 -8.00
N ILE A 103 28.05 -11.73 -7.13
CA ILE A 103 28.20 -13.15 -6.78
C ILE A 103 28.03 -14.02 -8.02
N CYS A 104 27.04 -13.74 -8.87
CA CYS A 104 26.80 -14.47 -10.10
C CYS A 104 27.97 -14.36 -11.09
N ASP A 105 28.58 -13.18 -11.20
CA ASP A 105 29.77 -12.98 -12.04
C ASP A 105 31.00 -13.69 -11.48
N GLU A 106 31.18 -13.68 -10.14
CA GLU A 106 32.21 -14.46 -9.47
C GLU A 106 32.05 -15.97 -9.72
N ILE A 107 30.83 -16.50 -9.63
CA ILE A 107 30.54 -17.91 -9.93
C ILE A 107 30.96 -18.27 -11.36
N LYS A 108 30.62 -17.43 -12.35
CA LYS A 108 31.00 -17.65 -13.77
C LYS A 108 32.53 -17.63 -13.97
N SER A 109 33.25 -16.81 -13.21
CA SER A 109 34.70 -16.65 -13.33
C SER A 109 35.54 -17.81 -12.75
N ILE A 110 34.95 -18.65 -11.88
CA ILE A 110 35.66 -19.73 -11.19
C ILE A 110 35.90 -20.96 -12.09
N CYS A 111 35.33 -20.99 -13.30
CA CYS A 111 35.60 -22.04 -14.30
C CYS A 111 36.96 -21.82 -14.98
N THR A 112 38.01 -22.47 -14.49
CA THR A 112 39.32 -22.54 -15.18
C THR A 112 39.65 -23.96 -15.64
N GLU A 113 39.94 -24.11 -16.93
CA GLU A 113 40.47 -25.37 -17.50
C GLU A 113 41.95 -25.54 -17.09
N GLY A 114 42.31 -26.71 -16.53
CA GLY A 114 43.70 -27.07 -16.20
C GLY A 114 44.11 -27.05 -14.72
N ALA A 115 43.18 -26.98 -13.77
CA ALA A 115 43.47 -26.91 -12.33
C ALA A 115 43.90 -28.25 -11.71
N THR A 116 44.77 -28.19 -10.69
CA THR A 116 45.19 -29.36 -9.89
C THR A 116 44.05 -29.88 -8.99
N PRO A 117 44.10 -31.13 -8.51
CA PRO A 117 43.03 -31.69 -7.65
C PRO A 117 42.72 -30.86 -6.40
N ARG A 118 43.76 -30.24 -5.79
CA ARG A 118 43.60 -29.36 -4.61
C ARG A 118 42.95 -28.02 -4.97
N GLU A 119 43.24 -27.47 -6.14
CA GLU A 119 42.63 -26.24 -6.65
C GLU A 119 41.16 -26.47 -7.03
N CYS A 120 40.84 -27.64 -7.60
CA CYS A 120 39.46 -28.05 -7.84
C CYS A 120 38.64 -28.18 -6.54
N GLU A 121 39.20 -28.76 -5.48
CA GLU A 121 38.50 -28.88 -4.19
C GLU A 121 38.27 -27.50 -3.54
N ALA A 122 39.27 -26.62 -3.59
CA ALA A 122 39.16 -25.25 -3.08
C ALA A 122 38.14 -24.42 -3.88
N ALA A 123 38.14 -24.55 -5.22
CA ALA A 123 37.15 -23.94 -6.10
C ALA A 123 35.74 -24.43 -5.80
N GLY A 124 35.55 -25.74 -5.59
CA GLY A 124 34.26 -26.33 -5.22
C GLY A 124 33.72 -25.82 -3.89
N LYS A 125 34.57 -25.69 -2.86
CA LYS A 125 34.18 -25.08 -1.56
C LYS A 125 33.78 -23.62 -1.72
N LYS A 126 34.54 -22.83 -2.48
CA LYS A 126 34.23 -21.42 -2.77
C LYS A 126 32.91 -21.28 -3.53
N LEU A 127 32.69 -22.13 -4.54
CA LEU A 127 31.47 -22.16 -5.35
C LEU A 127 30.24 -22.44 -4.48
N ASN A 128 30.32 -23.41 -3.57
CA ASN A 128 29.23 -23.73 -2.65
C ASN A 128 28.89 -22.55 -1.73
N ILE A 129 29.89 -21.86 -1.19
CA ILE A 129 29.69 -20.64 -0.37
C ILE A 129 28.98 -19.55 -1.18
N LEU A 130 29.38 -19.35 -2.45
CA LEU A 130 28.75 -18.35 -3.32
C LEU A 130 27.29 -18.70 -3.64
N TYR A 131 26.98 -19.97 -3.93
CA TYR A 131 25.60 -20.42 -4.12
C TYR A 131 24.74 -20.29 -2.86
N GLN A 132 25.29 -20.55 -1.68
CA GLN A 132 24.59 -20.31 -0.42
C GLN A 132 24.25 -18.82 -0.24
N LYS A 133 25.21 -17.93 -0.51
CA LYS A 133 24.99 -16.48 -0.46
C LYS A 133 23.94 -16.02 -1.48
N HIS A 134 23.99 -16.53 -2.71
CA HIS A 134 22.99 -16.26 -3.74
C HIS A 134 21.58 -16.63 -3.25
N THR A 135 21.42 -17.84 -2.72
CA THR A 135 20.14 -18.33 -2.21
C THR A 135 19.65 -17.48 -1.04
N GLU A 136 20.54 -17.07 -0.13
CA GLU A 136 20.20 -16.20 1.00
C GLU A 136 19.72 -14.82 0.53
N ILE A 137 20.38 -14.22 -0.47
CA ILE A 137 19.98 -12.93 -1.04
C ILE A 137 18.63 -13.06 -1.73
N LEU A 138 18.42 -14.09 -2.55
CA LEU A 138 17.16 -14.33 -3.24
C LEU A 138 16.00 -14.49 -2.24
N SER A 139 16.22 -15.21 -1.13
CA SER A 139 15.23 -15.33 -0.06
C SER A 139 14.85 -13.96 0.54
N LYS A 140 15.86 -13.12 0.84
CA LYS A 140 15.63 -11.75 1.36
C LYS A 140 14.88 -10.87 0.37
N LEU A 141 15.17 -10.98 -0.93
CA LEU A 141 14.45 -10.25 -1.98
C LEU A 141 12.98 -10.66 -2.07
N ILE A 142 12.68 -11.97 -1.97
CA ILE A 142 11.31 -12.49 -1.94
C ILE A 142 10.54 -11.97 -0.71
N GLU A 143 11.20 -11.93 0.45
CA GLU A 143 10.59 -11.39 1.67
C GLU A 143 10.26 -9.90 1.53
N LEU A 144 11.18 -9.11 0.95
CA LEU A 144 10.97 -7.69 0.66
C LEU A 144 9.80 -7.47 -0.29
N GLU A 145 9.73 -8.21 -1.40
CA GLU A 145 8.64 -8.13 -2.37
C GLU A 145 7.28 -8.44 -1.71
N LYS A 146 7.20 -9.52 -0.92
CA LYS A 146 5.99 -9.89 -0.18
C LYS A 146 5.58 -8.80 0.81
N SER A 147 6.55 -8.20 1.50
CA SER A 147 6.31 -7.10 2.44
C SER A 147 5.70 -5.89 1.75
N ILE A 148 6.29 -5.44 0.63
CA ILE A 148 5.80 -4.31 -0.18
C ILE A 148 4.33 -4.55 -0.58
N LYS A 149 4.06 -5.69 -1.23
CA LYS A 149 2.71 -6.07 -1.68
C LYS A 149 1.71 -6.15 -0.53
N THR A 150 2.12 -6.67 0.61
CA THR A 150 1.27 -6.78 1.80
C THR A 150 0.91 -5.40 2.37
N CYS A 151 1.88 -4.48 2.43
CA CYS A 151 1.65 -3.12 2.93
C CYS A 151 0.69 -2.35 2.01
N GLU A 152 0.89 -2.45 0.69
CA GLU A 152 0.00 -1.84 -0.30
C GLU A 152 -1.42 -2.39 -0.22
N TYR A 153 -1.57 -3.72 -0.16
CA TYR A 153 -2.86 -4.37 -0.04
C TYR A 153 -3.58 -3.95 1.25
N THR A 154 -2.85 -3.92 2.36
CA THR A 154 -3.41 -3.51 3.66
C THR A 154 -3.89 -2.07 3.61
N LEU A 155 -3.14 -1.16 2.98
CA LEU A 155 -3.58 0.23 2.84
C LEU A 155 -4.84 0.35 1.97
N LYS A 156 -4.90 -0.36 0.84
CA LYS A 156 -6.10 -0.36 -0.02
C LYS A 156 -7.34 -0.76 0.78
N LYS A 157 -7.25 -1.86 1.54
CA LYS A 157 -8.35 -2.32 2.41
C LYS A 157 -8.74 -1.30 3.48
N GLU A 158 -7.78 -0.56 4.03
CA GLU A 158 -8.08 0.52 4.96
C GLU A 158 -8.80 1.68 4.27
N LEU A 159 -8.37 2.10 3.09
CA LEU A 159 -9.03 3.19 2.34
C LEU A 159 -10.43 2.80 1.89
N GLU A 160 -10.65 1.55 1.50
CA GLU A 160 -11.99 0.98 1.21
C GLU A 160 -12.88 1.03 2.45
N ALA A 161 -12.40 0.56 3.61
CA ALA A 161 -13.17 0.60 4.85
C ALA A 161 -13.54 2.03 5.26
N VAL A 162 -12.60 2.98 5.13
CA VAL A 162 -12.84 4.40 5.41
C VAL A 162 -13.84 5.01 4.42
N ALA A 163 -13.77 4.65 3.14
CA ALA A 163 -14.75 5.07 2.14
C ALA A 163 -16.17 4.62 2.55
N GLU A 164 -16.33 3.37 2.95
CA GLU A 164 -17.61 2.85 3.44
C GLU A 164 -18.10 3.62 4.67
N GLU A 165 -17.23 3.94 5.63
CA GLU A 165 -17.61 4.78 6.77
C GLU A 165 -18.13 6.15 6.33
N PHE A 166 -17.50 6.81 5.35
CA PHE A 166 -17.99 8.08 4.80
C PHE A 166 -19.35 7.91 4.09
N LYS A 167 -19.55 6.85 3.31
CA LYS A 167 -20.85 6.59 2.68
C LYS A 167 -21.95 6.41 3.73
N THR A 168 -21.68 5.76 4.88
CA THR A 168 -22.67 5.70 5.97
C THR A 168 -23.01 7.07 6.54
N ARG A 169 -22.07 8.02 6.52
CA ARG A 169 -22.34 9.42 6.91
C ARG A 169 -23.22 10.12 5.90
N PHE A 170 -22.99 9.90 4.61
CA PHE A 170 -23.85 10.43 3.55
C PHE A 170 -25.26 9.87 3.61
N ALA A 171 -25.42 8.57 3.90
CA ALA A 171 -26.72 7.96 4.13
C ALA A 171 -27.43 8.59 5.34
N THR A 172 -26.71 8.78 6.45
CA THR A 172 -27.26 9.42 7.66
C THR A 172 -27.69 10.87 7.39
N TYR A 173 -26.86 11.62 6.68
CA TYR A 173 -27.16 13.00 6.28
C TYR A 173 -28.40 13.05 5.39
N SER A 174 -28.47 12.18 4.38
CA SER A 174 -29.60 12.11 3.45
C SER A 174 -30.88 11.62 4.11
N HIS A 175 -30.77 10.78 5.13
CA HIS A 175 -31.91 10.38 5.96
C HIS A 175 -32.52 11.59 6.67
N GLY A 176 -31.70 12.41 7.32
CA GLY A 176 -32.18 13.65 7.94
C GLY A 176 -32.76 14.63 6.92
N MET A 177 -32.15 14.71 5.74
CA MET A 177 -32.60 15.55 4.63
C MET A 177 -34.00 15.17 4.12
N ARG A 178 -34.23 13.87 3.87
CA ARG A 178 -35.48 13.36 3.26
C ARG A 178 -36.52 12.89 4.27
N LEU A 179 -36.15 12.78 5.55
CA LEU A 179 -36.92 12.10 6.60
C LEU A 179 -37.35 10.67 6.22
N LYS A 180 -36.53 10.01 5.39
CA LYS A 180 -36.75 8.66 4.85
C LYS A 180 -35.43 7.92 4.80
N GLU A 181 -35.43 6.60 4.98
CA GLU A 181 -34.21 5.81 4.87
C GLU A 181 -33.61 5.89 3.46
N VAL A 182 -32.29 5.96 3.40
CA VAL A 182 -31.51 6.08 2.16
C VAL A 182 -30.42 5.00 2.20
N SER A 183 -30.38 4.14 1.18
CA SER A 183 -29.34 3.11 1.07
C SER A 183 -27.97 3.73 0.80
N VAL A 184 -26.93 3.13 1.39
CA VAL A 184 -25.51 3.50 1.19
C VAL A 184 -25.09 3.30 -0.27
N GLU A 185 -25.76 2.41 -1.00
CA GLU A 185 -25.48 2.06 -2.40
C GLU A 185 -25.87 3.18 -3.38
N GLN A 186 -26.64 4.17 -2.92
CA GLN A 186 -27.07 5.31 -3.73
C GLN A 186 -26.01 6.42 -3.82
N PHE A 187 -24.88 6.29 -3.10
CA PHE A 187 -23.81 7.29 -3.13
C PHE A 187 -22.70 6.89 -4.10
N PRO A 188 -22.12 7.88 -4.82
CA PRO A 188 -21.07 7.61 -5.79
C PRO A 188 -19.85 6.97 -5.12
N GLU A 189 -19.12 6.19 -5.91
CA GLU A 189 -17.93 5.51 -5.42
C GLU A 189 -16.88 6.52 -4.93
N MET A 190 -16.45 6.35 -3.68
CA MET A 190 -15.37 7.13 -3.10
C MET A 190 -14.03 6.53 -3.53
N SER A 191 -13.59 6.91 -4.73
CA SER A 191 -12.38 6.37 -5.31
C SER A 191 -11.10 6.97 -4.71
N TYR A 192 -10.13 6.11 -4.44
CA TYR A 192 -8.74 6.45 -4.14
C TYR A 192 -7.79 6.19 -5.32
N SER A 193 -8.32 5.75 -6.47
CA SER A 193 -7.54 5.23 -7.61
C SER A 193 -6.46 6.21 -8.06
N ASN A 194 -6.83 7.47 -8.31
CA ASN A 194 -5.89 8.49 -8.80
C ASN A 194 -4.66 8.66 -7.88
N VAL A 195 -4.84 8.56 -6.56
CA VAL A 195 -3.74 8.71 -5.60
C VAL A 195 -2.81 7.49 -5.65
N PHE A 196 -3.37 6.31 -5.86
CA PHE A 196 -2.59 5.09 -6.04
C PHE A 196 -1.96 4.99 -7.43
N ASP A 197 -2.52 5.63 -8.44
CA ASP A 197 -1.94 5.71 -9.79
C ASP A 197 -0.67 6.58 -9.76
N ASP A 198 -0.70 7.74 -9.09
CA ASP A 198 0.49 8.58 -8.84
C ASP A 198 1.58 7.78 -8.09
N TYR A 199 1.17 7.00 -7.08
CA TYR A 199 2.07 6.12 -6.34
C TYR A 199 2.70 5.05 -7.22
N ARG A 200 1.90 4.39 -8.07
CA ARG A 200 2.42 3.38 -9.00
C ARG A 200 3.39 4.02 -9.97
N GLN A 201 3.05 5.14 -10.62
CA GLN A 201 3.96 5.82 -11.53
C GLN A 201 5.33 6.14 -10.92
N THR A 202 5.37 6.40 -9.61
CA THR A 202 6.61 6.69 -8.88
C THR A 202 7.47 5.44 -8.64
N TYR A 203 6.86 4.28 -8.38
CA TYR A 203 7.58 3.09 -7.87
C TYR A 203 7.48 1.84 -8.76
N ASP A 204 6.69 1.86 -9.83
CA ASP A 204 6.40 0.69 -10.68
C ASP A 204 7.68 0.10 -11.29
N ASN A 205 8.60 0.96 -11.74
CA ASN A 205 9.88 0.52 -12.29
C ASN A 205 10.70 -0.30 -11.29
N ASP A 206 10.80 0.17 -10.04
CA ASP A 206 11.55 -0.51 -8.98
C ASP A 206 10.90 -1.87 -8.63
N ASP A 207 9.57 -1.88 -8.52
CA ASP A 207 8.82 -3.06 -8.13
C ASP A 207 8.79 -4.12 -9.26
N VAL A 208 8.73 -3.68 -10.53
CA VAL A 208 8.84 -4.54 -11.72
C VAL A 208 10.25 -5.11 -11.83
N MET A 209 11.29 -4.29 -11.63
CA MET A 209 12.68 -4.75 -11.62
C MET A 209 12.89 -5.84 -10.57
N LEU A 210 12.44 -5.61 -9.34
CA LEU A 210 12.52 -6.59 -8.25
C LEU A 210 11.78 -7.88 -8.60
N THR A 211 10.55 -7.77 -9.10
CA THR A 211 9.72 -8.92 -9.48
C THR A 211 10.39 -9.74 -10.59
N ASN A 212 10.96 -9.09 -11.60
CA ASN A 212 11.62 -9.76 -12.71
C ASN A 212 12.92 -10.43 -12.26
N TYR A 213 13.72 -9.75 -11.44
CA TYR A 213 14.95 -10.32 -10.90
C TYR A 213 14.68 -11.59 -10.08
N ILE A 214 13.67 -11.57 -9.21
CA ILE A 214 13.25 -12.74 -8.44
C ILE A 214 12.81 -13.89 -9.36
N LYS A 215 12.09 -13.59 -10.45
CA LYS A 215 11.66 -14.62 -11.43
C LYS A 215 12.84 -15.24 -12.17
N GLU A 216 13.84 -14.44 -12.53
CA GLU A 216 15.05 -14.92 -13.20
C GLU A 216 15.94 -15.72 -12.25
N GLY A 217 16.19 -15.22 -11.03
CA GLY A 217 16.99 -15.91 -10.02
C GLY A 217 16.43 -17.29 -9.62
N LYS A 218 15.10 -17.43 -9.59
CA LYS A 218 14.42 -18.73 -9.37
C LYS A 218 14.66 -19.77 -10.46
N LYS A 219 15.19 -19.41 -11.63
CA LYS A 219 15.54 -20.38 -12.68
C LYS A 219 16.89 -21.05 -12.42
N TYR A 220 17.70 -20.49 -11.52
CA TYR A 220 19.07 -20.95 -11.23
C TYR A 220 19.18 -21.67 -9.87
N VAL A 221 18.06 -21.81 -9.15
CA VAL A 221 17.89 -22.59 -7.91
C VAL A 221 17.00 -23.79 -8.23
#